data_AF-A0A512J1I6-F1
#
_entry.id   AF-A0A512J1I6-F1
#
_cell.length_a   1.000
_cell.length_b   1.000
_cell.length_c   1.000
_cell.angle_alpha   90.00
_cell.angle_beta   90.00
_cell.angle_gamma   90.00
#
_symmetry.space_group_name_H-M   'P 1'
#
loop_
_entity.id
_entity.type
_entity.pdbx_description
1 polymer ?
#
loop_
_entity_poly.entity_id
_entity_poly.type
_entity_poly.pdbx_seq_one_letter_code
_entity_poly.pdbx_strand_id
1 'polypeptide(L)'
;MEPAPEITFEQIRERAYDLWERNHRLDGFEIEFWLMAERELKAERSRSHSGTRADDSGTGPTTPEPQRPVRSPAEIEGVEVLL
;
A
#
# COMPACT_ATOMS: atom_id res chain seq x y z
N MET A 1 7.61 -16.91 27.45
CA MET A 1 7.73 -16.24 26.14
C MET A 1 6.32 -16.05 25.67
N GLU A 2 5.75 -14.85 25.88
CA GLU A 2 4.40 -14.56 25.40
C GLU A 2 4.42 -14.65 23.87
N PRO A 3 3.50 -15.41 23.24
CA PRO A 3 3.45 -15.47 21.79
C PRO A 3 3.25 -14.05 21.26
N ALA A 4 4.05 -13.66 20.26
CA ALA A 4 3.93 -12.36 19.63
C ALA A 4 2.44 -12.11 19.28
N PRO A 5 1.85 -10.96 19.64
CA PRO A 5 0.40 -10.81 19.58
C PRO A 5 -0.06 -11.02 18.14
N GLU A 6 -0.85 -12.06 17.93
CA GLU A 6 -1.58 -12.24 16.67
C GLU A 6 -2.49 -11.03 16.46
N ILE A 7 -2.83 -10.75 15.20
CA ILE A 7 -3.74 -9.66 14.86
C ILE A 7 -5.07 -9.96 15.55
N THR A 8 -5.49 -9.08 16.46
CA THR A 8 -6.70 -9.31 17.25
C THR A 8 -7.93 -8.84 16.48
N PHE A 9 -9.08 -9.41 16.81
CA PHE A 9 -10.37 -8.98 16.24
C PHE A 9 -10.65 -7.49 16.50
N GLU A 10 -10.22 -6.96 17.64
CA GLU A 10 -10.37 -5.55 17.98
C GLU A 10 -9.56 -4.64 17.04
N GLN A 11 -8.31 -5.01 16.73
CA GLN A 11 -7.49 -4.27 15.77
C GLN A 11 -8.11 -4.29 14.35
N ILE A 12 -8.65 -5.44 13.93
CA ILE A 12 -9.35 -5.56 12.64
C ILE A 12 -10.59 -4.67 12.64
N ARG A 13 -11.39 -4.69 13.72
CA ARG A 13 -12.59 -3.85 13.86
C ARG A 13 -12.26 -2.36 13.76
N GLU A 14 -11.26 -1.89 14.50
CA GLU A 14 -10.85 -0.49 14.49
C GLU A 14 -10.39 -0.06 13.10
N ARG A 15 -9.55 -0.88 12.45
CA ARG A 15 -9.07 -0.61 11.10
C ARG A 15 -10.20 -0.66 10.06
N ALA A 16 -11.13 -1.59 10.18
CA ALA A 16 -12.30 -1.69 9.30
C ALA A 16 -13.23 -0.48 9.46
N TYR A 17 -13.42 0.00 10.70
CA TYR A 17 -14.21 1.20 10.96
C TYR A 17 -13.58 2.45 10.34
N ASP A 18 -12.26 2.64 10.46
CA ASP A 18 -11.54 3.74 9.81
C ASP A 18 -11.71 3.70 8.29
N LEU A 19 -11.56 2.51 7.69
CA LEU A 19 -11.79 2.32 6.25
C LEU A 19 -13.24 2.65 5.87
N TRP A 20 -14.22 2.15 6.60
CA TRP A 20 -15.63 2.39 6.32
C TRP A 20 -16.01 3.88 6.45
N GLU A 21 -15.50 4.57 7.47
CA GLU A 21 -15.74 6.00 7.67
C GLU A 21 -15.15 6.85 6.55
N ARG A 22 -13.92 6.54 6.09
CA ARG A 22 -13.24 7.23 4.99
C ARG A 22 -13.89 7.00 3.64
N ASN A 23 -14.57 5.87 3.45
CA ASN A 23 -15.29 5.53 2.23
C ASN A 23 -16.75 6.02 2.23
N HIS A 24 -17.11 6.99 3.08
CA HIS A 24 -18.47 7.54 3.20
C HIS A 24 -19.54 6.54 3.65
N ARG A 25 -19.16 5.51 4.41
CA ARG A 25 -20.09 4.53 4.98
C ARG A 25 -20.95 3.85 3.92
N LEU A 26 -20.31 3.31 2.87
CA LEU A 26 -21.01 2.51 1.87
C LEU A 26 -21.68 1.31 2.54
N ASP A 27 -23.00 1.36 2.61
CA ASP A 27 -23.83 0.26 3.11
C ASP A 27 -23.65 -0.99 2.23
N GLY A 28 -23.57 -2.16 2.86
CA GLY A 28 -23.43 -3.45 2.19
C GLY A 28 -21.98 -3.83 1.83
N PHE A 29 -21.00 -2.99 2.17
CA PHE A 29 -19.57 -3.27 1.97
C PHE A 29 -18.82 -3.50 3.29
N GLU A 30 -19.52 -3.67 4.40
CA GLU A 30 -18.93 -3.83 5.74
C GLU A 30 -17.98 -5.03 5.78
N ILE A 31 -18.38 -6.15 5.19
CA ILE A 31 -17.56 -7.37 5.11
C ILE A 31 -16.28 -7.12 4.31
N GLU A 32 -16.36 -6.38 3.20
CA GLU A 32 -15.21 -6.05 2.37
C GLU A 32 -14.20 -5.18 3.14
N PHE A 33 -14.68 -4.20 3.92
CA PHE A 33 -13.81 -3.39 4.77
C PHE A 33 -13.17 -4.19 5.90
N TRP A 34 -13.88 -5.18 6.46
CA TRP A 34 -13.32 -6.13 7.43
C TRP A 34 -12.18 -6.97 6.84
N LEU A 35 -12.38 -7.54 5.64
CA LEU A 35 -11.35 -8.33 4.96
C LEU A 35 -10.16 -7.46 4.53
N MET A 36 -10.41 -6.23 4.09
CA MET A 36 -9.37 -5.28 3.74
C MET A 36 -8.53 -4.89 4.95
N ALA A 37 -9.16 -4.61 6.08
CA ALA A 37 -8.49 -4.30 7.34
C ALA A 37 -7.57 -5.44 7.81
N GLU A 38 -8.06 -6.69 7.78
CA GLU A 38 -7.24 -7.85 8.12
C GLU A 38 -6.02 -7.96 7.20
N ARG A 39 -6.22 -7.78 5.88
CA ARG A 39 -5.14 -7.81 4.89
C ARG A 39 -4.09 -6.73 5.15
N GLU A 40 -4.51 -5.51 5.47
CA GLU A 40 -3.59 -4.41 5.78
C GLU A 40 -2.75 -4.69 7.03
N LEU A 41 -3.41 -5.13 8.11
CA LEU A 41 -2.72 -5.47 9.37
C LEU A 41 -1.73 -6.63 9.17
N LYS A 42 -2.07 -7.62 8.35
CA LYS A 42 -1.20 -8.74 8.00
C LYS A 42 0.01 -8.29 7.18
N ALA A 43 -0.19 -7.38 6.24
CA ALA A 43 0.89 -6.81 5.44
C ALA A 43 1.85 -5.97 6.31
N GLU A 44 1.32 -5.13 7.21
CA GLU A 44 2.10 -4.33 8.15
C GLU A 44 2.94 -5.22 9.06
N ARG A 45 2.34 -6.24 9.66
CA ARG A 45 3.04 -7.23 10.49
C ARG A 45 4.16 -7.93 9.70
N SER A 46 3.87 -8.39 8.49
CA SER A 46 4.85 -9.08 7.65
C SER A 46 6.05 -8.19 7.34
N ARG A 47 5.83 -6.91 7.04
CA ARG A 47 6.89 -5.92 6.79
C ARG A 47 7.77 -5.70 8.03
N SER A 48 7.17 -5.60 9.21
CA SER A 48 7.92 -5.48 10.47
C SER A 48 8.82 -6.69 10.77
N HIS A 49 8.41 -7.89 10.37
CA HIS A 49 9.20 -9.11 10.59
C HIS A 49 10.33 -9.28 9.54
N SER A 50 10.14 -8.78 8.32
CA SER A 50 11.18 -8.79 7.28
C SER A 50 12.26 -7.69 7.46
N GLY A 51 11.95 -6.62 8.17
CA GLY A 51 12.87 -5.49 8.40
C GLY A 51 14.06 -5.81 9.31
N THR A 52 14.07 -6.95 10.01
CA THR A 52 15.18 -7.39 10.86
C THR A 52 16.30 -8.15 10.09
N ARG A 53 16.16 -8.35 8.76
CA ARG A 53 17.20 -9.01 7.96
C ARG A 53 17.47 -8.28 6.63
N ALA A 54 17.72 -6.98 6.72
CA ALA A 54 18.24 -6.18 5.60
C ALA A 54 19.22 -5.11 6.12
N ASP A 55 20.15 -5.57 6.94
CA ASP A 55 21.45 -4.95 7.18
C ASP A 55 22.49 -5.99 6.72
N ASP A 56 23.51 -5.52 6.01
CA ASP A 56 24.61 -6.27 5.40
C ASP A 56 24.34 -7.10 4.13
N SER A 57 24.21 -6.41 3.00
CA SER A 57 24.89 -6.81 1.76
C SER A 57 25.08 -5.57 0.90
N GLY A 58 26.23 -4.94 1.06
CA GLY A 58 26.67 -3.86 0.20
C GLY A 58 26.77 -4.31 -1.25
N THR A 59 26.24 -3.50 -2.17
CA THR A 59 26.85 -3.27 -3.48
C THR A 59 26.42 -1.88 -3.97
N GLY A 60 27.32 -0.92 -3.78
CA GLY A 60 27.59 0.27 -4.61
C GLY A 60 26.46 1.21 -5.07
N PRO A 61 26.65 2.55 -5.01
CA PRO A 61 25.82 3.47 -5.76
C PRO A 61 26.08 3.27 -7.25
N THR A 62 25.25 2.46 -7.91
CA THR A 62 25.18 2.53 -9.37
C THR A 62 24.28 3.70 -9.69
N THR A 63 24.90 4.87 -9.78
CA THR A 63 24.36 6.10 -10.35
C THR A 63 23.39 5.77 -11.48
N PRO A 64 22.09 6.08 -11.38
CA PRO A 64 21.27 6.15 -12.57
C PRO A 64 21.83 7.32 -13.37
N GLU A 65 22.56 6.99 -14.44
CA GLU A 65 22.97 7.95 -15.46
C GLU A 65 21.72 8.78 -15.83
N PRO A 66 21.79 10.12 -15.79
CA PRO A 66 20.68 10.96 -16.22
C PRO A 66 20.56 10.76 -17.73
N GLN A 67 19.66 9.85 -18.14
CA GLN A 67 19.31 9.68 -19.53
C GLN A 67 18.93 11.05 -20.09
N ARG A 68 19.72 11.52 -21.04
CA ARG A 68 19.52 12.80 -21.73
C ARG A 68 18.06 12.91 -22.15
N PRO A 69 17.41 14.07 -21.95
CA PRO A 69 16.06 14.28 -22.43
C PRO A 69 16.10 14.18 -23.97
N VAL A 70 15.51 13.12 -24.51
CA VAL A 70 15.17 13.06 -25.94
C VAL A 70 14.03 14.06 -26.14
N ARG A 71 14.39 15.27 -26.54
CA ARG A 71 13.45 16.38 -26.69
C ARG A 71 12.71 16.26 -28.02
N SER A 72 11.44 15.83 -27.93
CA SER A 72 10.21 16.37 -28.58
C SER A 72 10.14 16.46 -30.13
N PRO A 73 9.03 16.91 -30.76
CA PRO A 73 7.58 16.72 -30.53
C PRO A 73 6.84 16.33 -31.85
N ALA A 74 5.94 15.35 -31.85
CA ALA A 74 4.95 15.20 -32.93
C ALA A 74 3.71 14.44 -32.46
N GLU A 75 2.55 15.07 -32.66
CA GLU A 75 1.23 14.48 -32.87
C GLU A 75 0.72 13.44 -31.85
N ILE A 76 -0.08 13.93 -30.91
CA ILE A 76 -1.32 13.23 -30.58
C ILE A 76 -2.43 14.27 -30.53
N GLU A 77 -2.98 14.51 -31.72
CA GLU A 77 -4.30 15.11 -31.86
C GLU A 77 -5.34 14.23 -31.15
N GLY A 78 -6.32 14.88 -30.54
CA GLY A 78 -7.67 14.34 -30.36
C GLY A 78 -7.80 13.25 -29.30
N VAL A 79 -8.33 13.65 -28.14
CA VAL A 79 -9.67 13.20 -27.72
C VAL A 79 -10.14 14.16 -26.63
N GLU A 80 -11.09 15.01 -27.01
CA GLU A 80 -12.03 15.63 -26.07
C GLU A 80 -12.70 14.52 -25.25
N VAL A 81 -12.55 14.54 -23.93
CA VAL A 81 -13.56 13.98 -23.04
C VAL A 81 -14.17 15.15 -22.29
N LEU A 82 -15.24 15.65 -22.89
CA LEU A 82 -16.26 16.49 -22.29
C LEU A 82 -17.14 15.60 -21.38
N LEU A 83 -17.47 16.16 -20.21
CA LEU A 83 -18.35 15.69 -19.12
C LEU A 83 -17.68 14.94 -17.96
#